data_AF-A0AAE4KBF6-F1
#
_entry.id   AF-A0AAE4KBF6-F1
#
_cell.length_a   1.000
_cell.length_b   1.000
_cell.length_c   1.000
_cell.angle_alpha   90.00
_cell.angle_beta   90.00
_cell.angle_gamma   90.00
#
_symmetry.space_group_name_H-M   'P 1'
#
loop_
_entity.id
_entity.type
_entity.pdbx_description
1 polymer ?
#
loop_
_entity_poly.entity_id
_entity_poly.type
_entity_poly.pdbx_seq_one_letter_code
_entity_poly.pdbx_strand_id
1 'polypeptide(L)'
;MRKETSLGGFMIDAEGIRHQLPIILNPHSADIEGVLNAASVSGKGILVMRRKPAPEFGPYELAVYIDSGYFLLMLNVNEDDGGHGVGTISNENMPNDLMVILGEKFPARAVTRDAGFVCSAFGEFANTGNVSMDRYRSS
;
A
#
# COMPACT_ATOMS: atom_id res chain seq x y z
N MET A 1 -9.48 -16.79 12.42
CA MET A 1 -9.63 -15.50 13.15
C MET A 1 -9.09 -14.39 12.28
N ARG A 2 -9.89 -13.35 12.04
CA ARG A 2 -9.43 -12.13 11.37
C ARG A 2 -8.37 -11.45 12.24
N LYS A 3 -7.28 -10.98 11.64
CA LYS A 3 -6.23 -10.25 12.38
C LYS A 3 -6.73 -8.83 12.65
N GLU A 4 -6.51 -8.34 13.86
CA GLU A 4 -6.81 -6.95 14.17
C GLU A 4 -5.89 -6.03 13.34
N THR A 5 -6.49 -5.06 12.67
CA THR A 5 -5.78 -4.13 11.79
C THR A 5 -6.26 -2.70 12.02
N SER A 6 -5.44 -1.72 11.65
CA SER A 6 -5.85 -0.32 11.58
C SER A 6 -5.41 0.29 10.26
N LEU A 7 -6.33 1.01 9.62
CA LEU A 7 -6.09 1.80 8.41
C LEU A 7 -5.95 3.28 8.79
N GLY A 8 -5.01 3.97 8.16
CA GLY A 8 -4.82 5.40 8.30
C GLY A 8 -3.79 5.89 7.29
N GLY A 9 -3.27 7.11 7.46
CA GLY A 9 -2.34 7.70 6.52
C GLY A 9 -2.55 9.20 6.39
N PHE A 10 -2.12 9.79 5.28
CA PHE A 10 -2.38 11.19 5.00
C PHE A 10 -2.47 11.46 3.51
N MET A 11 -3.24 12.48 3.15
CA MET A 11 -3.27 13.04 1.80
C MET A 11 -2.47 14.33 1.75
N ILE A 12 -1.96 14.68 0.58
CA ILE A 12 -1.21 15.91 0.32
C ILE A 12 -2.05 16.74 -0.65
N ASP A 13 -2.33 17.99 -0.29
CA ASP A 13 -3.04 18.93 -1.17
C ASP A 13 -2.11 19.59 -2.21
N ALA A 14 -2.67 20.48 -3.03
CA ALA A 14 -1.94 21.16 -4.10
C ALA A 14 -0.82 22.07 -3.55
N GLU A 15 -0.97 22.55 -2.33
CA GLU A 15 -0.02 23.39 -1.59
C GLU A 15 1.08 22.56 -0.91
N GLY A 16 0.99 21.24 -0.95
CA GLY A 16 1.95 20.32 -0.32
C GLY A 16 1.69 20.07 1.17
N ILE A 17 0.54 20.50 1.69
CA ILE A 17 0.16 20.32 3.09
C ILE A 17 -0.41 18.91 3.29
N ARG A 18 0.01 18.27 4.39
CA ARG A 18 -0.46 16.93 4.77
C ARG A 18 -1.73 17.01 5.60
N HIS A 19 -2.77 16.31 5.14
CA HIS A 19 -4.05 16.13 5.83
C HIS A 19 -4.15 14.70 6.35
N GLN A 20 -4.10 14.55 7.67
CA GLN A 20 -4.15 13.25 8.34
C GLN A 20 -5.51 12.59 8.14
N LEU A 21 -5.50 11.32 7.71
CA LEU A 21 -6.70 10.51 7.63
C LEU A 21 -7.12 10.00 9.02
N PRO A 22 -8.43 9.94 9.32
CA PRO A 22 -8.93 9.26 10.50
C PRO A 22 -8.45 7.81 10.56
N ILE A 23 -8.19 7.32 11.76
CA ILE A 23 -7.82 5.92 11.97
C ILE A 23 -9.08 5.07 12.00
N ILE A 24 -9.15 4.06 11.13
CA ILE A 24 -10.24 3.08 11.09
C ILE A 24 -9.70 1.77 11.65
N LEU A 25 -10.36 1.24 12.70
CA LEU A 25 -10.02 -0.06 13.28
C LEU A 25 -10.80 -1.16 12.57
N ASN A 26 -10.11 -2.25 12.23
CA ASN A 26 -10.65 -3.41 11.54
C ASN A 26 -11.46 -3.05 10.26
N PRO A 27 -10.87 -2.25 9.36
CA PRO A 27 -11.56 -1.68 8.19
C PRO A 27 -12.21 -2.77 7.33
N HIS A 28 -13.48 -2.63 6.97
CA HIS A 28 -14.13 -3.50 6.00
C HIS A 28 -13.84 -3.03 4.56
N SER A 29 -14.22 -3.83 3.55
CA SER A 29 -13.94 -3.51 2.14
C SER A 29 -14.45 -2.12 1.73
N ALA A 30 -15.63 -1.73 2.21
CA ALA A 30 -16.19 -0.40 1.93
C ALA A 30 -15.36 0.75 2.51
N ASP A 31 -14.70 0.56 3.67
CA ASP A 31 -13.80 1.56 4.25
C ASP A 31 -12.55 1.72 3.39
N ILE A 32 -11.98 0.60 2.94
CA ILE A 32 -10.79 0.55 2.08
C ILE A 32 -11.08 1.24 0.75
N GLU A 33 -12.17 0.85 0.10
CA GLU A 33 -12.62 1.44 -1.17
C GLU A 33 -12.93 2.93 -1.01
N GLY A 34 -13.63 3.32 0.06
CA GLY A 34 -13.97 4.71 0.34
C GLY A 34 -12.72 5.60 0.47
N VAL A 35 -11.70 5.14 1.20
CA VAL A 35 -10.46 5.90 1.38
C VAL A 35 -9.62 5.93 0.10
N LEU A 36 -9.50 4.81 -0.62
CA LEU A 36 -8.75 4.78 -1.89
C LEU A 36 -9.44 5.60 -2.99
N ASN A 37 -10.77 5.61 -3.04
CA ASN A 37 -11.53 6.47 -3.95
C ASN A 37 -11.37 7.96 -3.57
N ALA A 38 -11.41 8.28 -2.28
CA ALA A 38 -11.18 9.64 -1.77
C ALA A 38 -9.75 10.11 -2.04
N ALA A 39 -8.78 9.20 -2.12
CA ALA A 39 -7.41 9.53 -2.46
C ALA A 39 -7.24 10.10 -3.90
N SER A 40 -8.27 9.93 -4.75
CA SER A 40 -8.40 10.46 -6.12
C SER A 40 -7.29 10.05 -7.10
N VAL A 41 -7.65 9.89 -8.38
CA VAL A 41 -6.66 9.61 -9.45
C VAL A 41 -5.68 10.78 -9.64
N SER A 42 -5.97 11.98 -9.12
CA SER A 42 -5.09 13.14 -9.20
C SER A 42 -4.41 13.51 -7.87
N GLY A 43 -4.66 12.74 -6.81
CA GLY A 43 -4.19 13.07 -5.47
C GLY A 43 -2.82 12.50 -5.16
N LYS A 44 -2.22 12.99 -4.08
CA LYS A 44 -0.93 12.53 -3.55
C LYS A 44 -1.09 12.13 -2.10
N GLY A 45 -0.41 11.09 -1.64
CA GLY A 45 -0.53 10.70 -0.24
C GLY A 45 0.01 9.31 0.05
N ILE A 46 -0.19 8.87 1.28
CA ILE A 46 0.18 7.54 1.74
C ILE A 46 -0.99 6.96 2.53
N LEU A 47 -1.39 5.76 2.17
CA LEU A 47 -2.34 4.95 2.94
C LEU A 47 -1.59 3.76 3.54
N VAL A 48 -1.85 3.48 4.82
CA VAL A 48 -1.14 2.47 5.59
C VAL A 48 -2.14 1.63 6.37
N MET A 49 -2.09 0.30 6.19
CA MET A 49 -2.76 -0.66 7.04
C MET A 49 -1.72 -1.40 7.90
N ARG A 50 -1.91 -1.41 9.22
CA ARG A 50 -1.03 -2.07 10.18
C ARG A 50 -1.75 -3.16 10.93
N ARG A 51 -1.06 -4.27 11.22
CA ARG A 51 -1.52 -5.30 12.16
C ARG A 51 -1.35 -4.83 13.61
N LYS A 52 -2.30 -5.20 14.46
CA LYS A 52 -2.28 -4.91 15.90
C LYS A 52 -2.54 -6.19 16.70
N PRO A 53 -1.67 -6.57 17.67
CA PRO A 53 -0.29 -6.10 17.76
C PRO A 53 0.51 -6.44 16.49
N ALA A 54 1.64 -5.76 16.29
CA ALA A 54 2.59 -6.16 15.27
C ALA A 54 3.10 -7.59 15.58
N PRO A 55 3.19 -8.48 14.59
CA PRO A 55 3.78 -9.79 14.80
C PRO A 55 5.28 -9.68 15.07
N GLU A 56 5.83 -10.67 15.77
CA GLU A 56 7.28 -10.81 15.93
C GLU A 56 7.94 -11.10 14.57
N PHE A 57 7.37 -12.04 13.81
CA PHE A 57 7.82 -12.43 12.47
C PHE A 57 6.69 -12.35 11.43
N GLY A 58 7.06 -12.02 10.19
CA GLY A 58 6.17 -11.94 9.05
C GLY A 58 5.61 -10.53 8.79
N PRO A 59 4.66 -10.42 7.85
CA PRO A 59 4.15 -9.13 7.40
C PRO A 59 3.39 -8.40 8.49
N TYR A 60 3.69 -7.11 8.68
CA TYR A 60 3.11 -6.28 9.73
C TYR A 60 2.42 -5.01 9.22
N GLU A 61 2.80 -4.52 8.03
CA GLU A 61 2.26 -3.30 7.45
C GLU A 61 2.17 -3.40 5.93
N LEU A 62 1.04 -2.99 5.38
CA LEU A 62 0.88 -2.72 3.95
C LEU A 62 0.72 -1.20 3.76
N ALA A 63 1.61 -0.60 2.99
CA ALA A 63 1.55 0.80 2.60
C ALA A 63 1.33 0.93 1.09
N VAL A 64 0.59 1.96 0.68
CA VAL A 64 0.57 2.41 -0.71
C VAL A 64 0.89 3.89 -0.76
N TYR A 65 1.90 4.22 -1.56
CA TYR A 65 2.25 5.58 -1.92
C TYR A 65 1.47 5.93 -3.18
N ILE A 66 0.75 7.04 -3.12
CA ILE A 66 -0.15 7.50 -4.16
C ILE A 66 0.44 8.78 -4.72
N ASP A 67 0.68 8.80 -6.02
CA ASP A 67 1.04 10.02 -6.73
C ASP A 67 0.31 10.07 -8.06
N SER A 68 -0.74 10.90 -8.14
CA SER A 68 -1.43 11.22 -9.39
C SER A 68 -1.87 9.96 -10.18
N GLY A 69 -2.42 8.97 -9.47
CA GLY A 69 -2.95 7.74 -10.05
C GLY A 69 -1.90 6.65 -10.28
N TYR A 70 -0.66 6.91 -9.84
CA TYR A 70 0.38 5.90 -9.69
C TYR A 70 0.41 5.40 -8.26
N PHE A 71 0.47 4.08 -8.11
CA PHE A 71 0.41 3.39 -6.83
C PHE A 71 1.66 2.53 -6.66
N LEU A 72 2.41 2.81 -5.59
CA LEU A 72 3.56 2.02 -5.17
C LEU A 72 3.20 1.30 -3.86
N LEU A 73 2.95 0.00 -3.98
CA LEU A 73 2.62 -0.87 -2.85
C LEU A 73 3.90 -1.42 -2.21
N MET A 74 3.93 -1.37 -0.88
CA MET A 74 5.03 -1.89 -0.05
C MET A 74 4.46 -2.72 1.09
N LEU A 75 4.81 -4.00 1.12
CA LEU A 75 4.52 -4.92 2.20
C LEU A 75 5.76 -5.04 3.09
N ASN A 76 5.66 -4.49 4.29
CA ASN A 76 6.72 -4.53 5.28
C ASN A 76 6.64 -5.81 6.11
N VAL A 77 7.79 -6.47 6.26
CA VAL A 77 7.92 -7.80 6.86
C VAL A 77 9.02 -7.77 7.92
N ASN A 78 8.75 -8.34 9.09
CA ASN A 78 9.79 -8.69 10.04
C ASN A 78 10.35 -10.05 9.62
N GLU A 79 11.61 -10.10 9.22
CA GLU A 79 12.26 -11.31 8.73
C GLU A 79 12.70 -12.22 9.88
N ASP A 80 12.89 -13.51 9.59
CA ASP A 80 13.19 -14.53 10.60
C ASP A 80 14.54 -14.32 11.31
N ASP A 81 15.45 -13.54 10.71
CA ASP A 81 16.73 -13.14 11.31
C ASP A 81 16.62 -11.86 12.16
N GLY A 82 15.41 -11.33 12.34
CA GLY A 82 15.16 -10.05 13.01
C GLY A 82 15.37 -8.84 12.10
N GLY A 83 15.67 -9.05 10.82
CA GLY A 83 15.79 -8.04 9.79
C GLY A 83 14.44 -7.48 9.35
N HIS A 84 14.51 -6.50 8.44
CA HIS A 84 13.35 -5.86 7.84
C HIS A 84 13.38 -6.06 6.33
N GLY A 85 12.32 -6.69 5.83
CA GLY A 85 12.09 -6.91 4.41
C GLY A 85 10.97 -6.02 3.87
N VAL A 86 11.08 -5.66 2.59
CA VAL A 86 10.02 -4.97 1.84
C VAL A 86 9.68 -5.76 0.59
N GLY A 87 8.46 -6.31 0.56
CA GLY A 87 7.87 -6.89 -0.64
C GLY A 87 7.17 -5.81 -1.47
N THR A 88 7.45 -5.77 -2.77
CA THR A 88 6.73 -4.92 -3.73
C THR A 88 6.34 -5.72 -4.97
N ILE A 89 5.47 -5.15 -5.80
CA ILE A 89 5.10 -5.76 -7.09
C ILE A 89 6.27 -5.68 -8.07
N SER A 90 6.24 -6.53 -9.10
CA SER A 90 7.18 -6.44 -10.22
C SER A 90 6.46 -6.76 -11.51
N ASN A 91 6.08 -5.71 -12.26
CA ASN A 91 5.51 -5.82 -13.59
C ASN A 91 6.63 -5.97 -14.62
N GLU A 92 6.82 -7.18 -15.14
CA GLU A 92 7.87 -7.47 -16.12
C GLU A 92 7.61 -6.82 -17.49
N ASN A 93 6.36 -6.47 -17.80
CA ASN A 93 5.97 -5.76 -19.02
C ASN A 93 6.37 -4.29 -19.01
N MET A 94 6.70 -3.72 -17.84
CA MET A 94 7.16 -2.35 -17.73
C MET A 94 8.66 -2.23 -18.07
N PRO A 95 9.11 -1.10 -18.63
CA PRO A 95 10.53 -0.83 -18.86
C PRO A 95 11.33 -0.92 -17.56
N ASN A 96 12.61 -1.28 -17.67
CA ASN A 96 13.55 -1.21 -16.55
C ASN A 96 14.04 0.23 -16.36
N ASP A 97 13.10 1.14 -16.06
CA ASP A 97 13.32 2.58 -15.86
C ASP A 97 12.91 2.99 -14.44
N LEU A 98 13.21 4.23 -14.07
CA LEU A 98 12.83 4.84 -12.81
C LEU A 98 11.69 5.83 -13.02
N MET A 99 10.81 5.91 -12.03
CA MET A 99 9.77 6.93 -11.95
C MET A 99 9.76 7.59 -10.58
N VAL A 100 9.31 8.85 -10.57
CA VAL A 100 9.24 9.64 -9.34
C VAL A 100 7.87 9.45 -8.70
N ILE A 101 7.85 9.02 -7.44
CA ILE A 101 6.66 8.92 -6.59
C ILE A 101 6.93 9.76 -5.35
N LEU A 102 6.13 10.80 -5.12
CA LEU A 102 6.26 11.71 -3.98
C LEU A 102 7.66 12.32 -3.80
N GLY A 103 8.36 12.55 -4.91
CA GLY A 103 9.70 13.17 -4.94
C GLY A 103 10.87 12.18 -4.97
N GLU A 104 10.63 10.89 -4.75
CA GLU A 104 11.65 9.83 -4.71
C GLU A 104 11.59 8.93 -5.94
N LYS A 105 12.74 8.39 -6.36
CA LYS A 105 12.83 7.52 -7.55
C LYS A 105 12.65 6.05 -7.19
N PHE A 106 11.74 5.37 -7.88
CA PHE A 106 11.48 3.94 -7.74
C PHE A 106 11.49 3.24 -9.10
N PRO A 107 11.78 1.93 -9.16
CA PRO A 107 11.61 1.15 -10.38
C PRO A 107 10.18 1.27 -10.91
N ALA A 108 10.02 1.59 -12.19
CA ALA A 108 8.71 1.70 -12.83
C ALA A 108 7.92 0.38 -12.78
N ARG A 109 8.63 -0.75 -12.70
CA ARG A 109 8.08 -2.09 -12.52
C ARG A 109 7.42 -2.32 -11.15
N ALA A 110 7.77 -1.52 -10.15
CA ALA A 110 7.18 -1.60 -8.81
C ALA A 110 5.91 -0.77 -8.66
N VAL A 111 5.46 -0.11 -9.73
CA VAL A 111 4.33 0.82 -9.72
C VAL A 111 3.22 0.31 -10.61
N THR A 112 1.99 0.46 -10.12
CA THR A 112 0.76 0.11 -10.85
C THR A 112 -0.14 1.32 -10.97
N ARG A 113 -1.03 1.30 -11.97
CA ARG A 113 -2.17 2.24 -12.10
C ARG A 113 -3.51 1.57 -11.79
N ASP A 114 -3.49 0.29 -11.44
CA ASP A 114 -4.67 -0.51 -11.16
C ASP A 114 -5.11 -0.31 -9.70
N ALA A 115 -6.05 0.63 -9.50
CA ALA A 115 -6.65 0.87 -8.20
C ALA A 115 -7.45 -0.34 -7.67
N GLY A 116 -8.01 -1.18 -8.56
CA GLY A 116 -8.75 -2.38 -8.17
C GLY A 116 -7.81 -3.44 -7.57
N PHE A 117 -6.61 -3.58 -8.13
CA PHE A 117 -5.55 -4.38 -7.54
C PHE A 117 -5.14 -3.85 -6.15
N VAL A 118 -4.96 -2.53 -6.01
CA VAL A 118 -4.62 -1.92 -4.71
C VAL A 118 -5.71 -2.19 -3.67
N CYS A 119 -6.99 -1.96 -4.00
CA CYS A 119 -8.11 -2.29 -3.11
C CYS A 119 -8.10 -3.78 -2.71
N SER A 120 -7.88 -4.67 -3.68
CA SER A 120 -7.82 -6.11 -3.45
C SER A 120 -6.67 -6.51 -2.52
N ALA A 121 -5.50 -5.88 -2.66
CA ALA A 121 -4.34 -6.11 -1.80
C ALA A 121 -4.62 -5.69 -0.35
N PHE A 122 -5.23 -4.52 -0.14
CA PHE A 122 -5.64 -4.08 1.21
C PHE A 122 -6.70 -5.01 1.81
N GLY A 123 -7.65 -5.49 1.00
CA GLY A 123 -8.64 -6.49 1.43
C GLY A 123 -8.00 -7.83 1.83
N GLU A 124 -7.06 -8.34 1.04
CA GLU A 124 -6.30 -9.56 1.35
C GLU A 124 -5.53 -9.40 2.66
N PHE A 125 -4.86 -8.26 2.85
CA PHE A 125 -4.11 -7.97 4.07
C PHE A 125 -5.03 -7.85 5.30
N ALA A 126 -6.18 -7.20 5.18
CA ALA A 126 -7.16 -7.07 6.26
C ALA A 126 -7.73 -8.44 6.71
N ASN A 127 -7.78 -9.41 5.81
CA ASN A 127 -8.33 -10.75 6.08
C ASN A 127 -7.27 -11.73 6.58
N THR A 128 -6.07 -11.70 5.99
CA THR A 128 -5.03 -12.72 6.19
C THR A 128 -3.82 -12.21 6.98
N GLY A 129 -3.59 -10.89 6.98
CA GLY A 129 -2.36 -10.28 7.47
C GLY A 129 -1.17 -10.41 6.52
N ASN A 130 -1.40 -10.78 5.25
CA ASN A 130 -0.38 -10.89 4.19
C ASN A 130 -0.95 -10.44 2.83
N VAL A 131 -0.09 -10.23 1.84
CA VAL A 131 -0.46 -10.02 0.43
C VAL A 131 0.47 -10.82 -0.47
N SER A 132 -0.10 -11.55 -1.42
CA SER A 132 0.66 -12.27 -2.45
C SER A 132 1.13 -11.32 -3.57
N MET A 133 2.28 -10.66 -3.39
CA MET A 133 2.78 -9.66 -4.35
C MET A 133 3.18 -10.22 -5.73
N ASP A 134 3.51 -11.51 -5.80
CA ASP A 134 3.89 -12.19 -7.06
C ASP A 134 2.75 -12.27 -8.07
N ARG A 135 1.49 -12.02 -7.67
CA ARG A 135 0.33 -12.03 -8.58
C ARG A 135 0.38 -10.94 -9.65
N TYR A 136 1.20 -9.90 -9.48
CA TYR A 136 1.31 -8.79 -10.42
C TYR A 136 2.37 -9.00 -11.52
N ARG A 137 2.91 -10.22 -11.68
CA ARG A 137 4.02 -10.48 -12.61
C ARG A 137 3.69 -10.32 -14.10
N SER A 138 2.41 -10.32 -14.51
CA SER A 138 2.08 -10.40 -15.94
C SER A 138 0.71 -9.85 -16.36
N SER A 139 0.03 -9.04 -15.54
CA SER A 139 -1.26 -8.42 -15.94
C SER A 139 -1.09 -7.32 -16.98
#